data_AF-A0A951BL02-F1
#
_entry.id   AF-A0A951BL02-F1
#
_cell.length_a   1.000
_cell.length_b   1.000
_cell.length_c   1.000
_cell.angle_alpha   90.00
_cell.angle_beta   90.00
_cell.angle_gamma   90.00
#
_symmetry.space_group_name_H-M   'P 1'
#
loop_
_entity.id
_entity.type
_entity.pdbx_description
1 polymer ?
#
loop_
_entity_poly.entity_id
_entity_poly.type
_entity_poly.pdbx_seq_one_letter_code
_entity_poly.pdbx_strand_id
1 'polypeptide(L)' 'MVEPHIRERIGDLIVAARTDFAIVRSHVTPKLSRLIGHHGSLTADEQLVPLLVYRPDA' A
#
# COMPACT_ATOMS: atom_id res chain seq x y z
N MET A 1 11.03 10.96 -9.69
CA MET A 1 10.64 12.39 -9.54
C MET A 1 9.13 12.44 -9.56
N VAL A 2 8.50 13.26 -8.71
CA VAL A 2 7.02 13.40 -8.63
C VAL A 2 6.59 14.55 -9.55
N GLU A 3 5.54 14.32 -10.34
CA GLU A 3 4.97 15.32 -11.24
C GLU A 3 4.37 16.50 -10.44
N PRO A 4 4.47 17.77 -10.91
CA PRO A 4 4.08 18.93 -10.12
C PRO A 4 2.66 18.87 -9.56
N HIS A 5 1.69 18.42 -10.36
CA HIS A 5 0.28 18.33 -9.97
C HIS A 5 0.00 17.22 -8.92
N ILE A 6 0.92 16.27 -8.73
CA ILE A 6 0.79 15.22 -7.71
C ILE A 6 1.35 15.67 -6.37
N ARG A 7 2.31 16.61 -6.37
CA ARG A 7 3.01 17.06 -5.15
C ARG A 7 2.05 17.57 -4.09
N GLU A 8 1.00 18.29 -4.48
CA GLU A 8 -0.01 18.85 -3.56
C GLU A 8 -0.89 17.77 -2.89
N ARG A 9 -0.89 16.54 -3.41
CA ARG A 9 -1.67 15.42 -2.85
C ARG A 9 -0.88 14.61 -1.82
N ILE A 10 0.40 14.89 -1.66
CA ILE A 10 1.28 14.22 -0.71
C ILE A 10 1.34 15.06 0.56
N GLY A 11 0.97 14.47 1.70
CA GLY A 11 1.05 15.16 2.98
C GLY A 11 2.49 15.46 3.39
N ASP A 12 2.65 16.34 4.38
CA ASP A 12 3.97 16.75 4.88
C ASP A 12 4.78 15.60 5.48
N LEU A 13 4.10 14.52 5.90
CA LEU A 13 4.69 13.32 6.47
C LEU A 13 4.18 12.07 5.76
N ILE A 14 5.13 11.20 5.40
CA ILE A 14 4.85 9.83 4.98
C ILE A 14 5.45 8.88 6.01
N VAL A 15 4.65 7.94 6.50
CA VAL A 15 5.10 6.87 7.39
C VAL A 15 4.93 5.54 6.67
N ALA A 16 6.05 4.90 6.34
CA ALA A 16 6.05 3.54 5.78
C ALA A 16 6.17 2.53 6.93
N ALA A 17 5.11 1.76 7.17
CA ALA A 17 5.14 0.68 8.16
C ALA A 17 6.14 -0.41 7.74
N ARG A 18 6.76 -1.10 8.70
CA ARG A 18 7.67 -2.21 8.43
C ARG A 18 7.22 -3.44 9.21
N THR A 19 7.69 -4.60 8.76
CA THR A 19 7.38 -5.90 9.35
C THR A 19 5.86 -6.14 9.42
N ASP A 20 5.33 -6.37 10.60
CA ASP A 20 3.97 -6.78 10.94
C ASP A 20 3.15 -5.64 11.58
N PHE A 21 3.59 -4.39 11.39
CA PHE A 21 2.92 -3.21 11.96
C PHE A 21 1.97 -2.54 10.96
N ALA A 22 0.83 -2.05 11.45
CA ALA A 22 -0.11 -1.24 10.67
C ALA A 22 -0.62 -0.04 11.46
N ILE A 23 -0.79 1.10 10.78
CA ILE A 23 -1.45 2.28 11.34
C ILE A 23 -2.91 2.25 10.90
N VAL A 24 -3.83 2.14 11.86
CA VAL A 24 -5.27 2.08 11.60
C VAL A 24 -5.99 3.27 12.25
N ARG A 25 -7.15 3.64 11.70
CA ARG A 25 -8.01 4.70 12.25
C ARG A 25 -9.25 4.09 12.92
N SER A 26 -9.02 3.32 13.98
CA SER A 26 -10.03 2.46 14.65
C SER A 26 -11.36 3.15 14.97
N HIS A 27 -11.35 4.42 15.38
CA HIS A 27 -12.56 5.17 15.69
C HIS A 27 -13.38 5.58 14.46
N VAL A 28 -12.73 5.82 13.32
CA VAL A 28 -13.41 6.30 12.09
C VAL A 28 -13.74 5.13 11.16
N THR A 29 -12.89 4.11 11.12
CA THR A 29 -13.06 2.92 10.26
C THR A 29 -13.04 1.62 11.08
N PRO A 30 -13.98 1.44 12.04
CA PRO A 30 -13.95 0.32 12.98
C PRO A 30 -14.07 -1.06 12.31
N LYS A 31 -14.76 -1.16 11.17
CA LYS A 31 -14.86 -2.41 10.41
C LYS A 31 -13.54 -2.76 9.70
N LEU A 32 -12.92 -1.79 9.03
CA LEU A 32 -11.65 -2.00 8.32
C LEU A 32 -10.48 -2.27 9.29
N SER A 33 -10.56 -1.73 10.51
CA SER A 33 -9.54 -1.97 11.54
C SER A 33 -9.60 -3.38 12.14
N ARG A 34 -10.59 -4.21 11.76
CA ARG A 34 -10.70 -5.62 12.14
C ARG A 34 -10.18 -6.57 11.06
N LEU A 35 -9.68 -6.05 9.94
CA LEU A 35 -9.03 -6.88 8.94
C LEU A 35 -7.78 -7.53 9.57
N ILE A 36 -7.59 -8.82 9.29
CA ILE A 36 -6.48 -9.58 9.84
C ILE A 36 -5.15 -9.17 9.17
N GLY A 37 -5.20 -8.70 7.92
CA GLY A 37 -4.04 -8.27 7.15
C GLY A 37 -4.21 -6.88 6.58
N HIS A 38 -3.10 -6.15 6.53
CA HIS A 38 -2.95 -4.84 5.89
C HIS A 38 -1.73 -4.87 4.96
N HIS A 39 -1.74 -3.98 3.97
CA HIS A 39 -0.64 -3.75 3.02
C HIS A 39 -0.62 -2.25 2.70
N GLY A 40 0.47 -1.74 2.11
CA GLY A 40 0.54 -0.38 1.58
C GLY A 40 1.86 0.36 1.84
N SER A 41 2.83 -0.31 2.45
CA SER A 41 4.22 0.08 2.57
C SER A 41 5.01 -0.18 1.28
N LEU A 42 6.29 0.17 1.34
CA LEU A 42 7.26 0.12 0.25
C LEU A 42 8.25 -1.05 0.41
N THR A 43 7.91 -2.07 1.19
CA THR A 43 8.74 -3.27 1.37
C THR A 43 8.56 -4.23 0.18
N ALA A 44 9.56 -5.08 -0.07
CA ALA A 44 9.48 -6.09 -1.12
C ALA A 44 8.30 -7.07 -0.89
N ASP A 45 8.09 -7.47 0.37
CA ASP A 45 7.00 -8.38 0.77
C ASP A 45 5.61 -7.84 0.45
N GLU A 46 5.44 -6.51 0.38
CA GLU A 46 4.15 -5.88 0.08
C GLU A 46 4.00 -5.43 -1.37
N GLN A 47 5.10 -5.21 -2.09
CA GLN A 47 5.08 -4.69 -3.47
C GLN A 47 5.15 -5.79 -4.54
N LEU A 48 5.72 -6.96 -4.21
CA LEU A 48 5.89 -8.04 -5.17
C LEU A 48 4.56 -8.77 -5.43
N VAL A 49 4.04 -8.62 -6.64
CA VAL A 49 2.85 -9.31 -7.14
C VAL A 49 3.19 -10.18 -8.36
N PRO A 50 2.65 -11.41 -8.48
CA PRO A 50 2.88 -12.25 -9.65
C PRO A 50 2.31 -11.62 -10.92
N LEU A 51 3.10 -11.61 -12.00
CA LEU A 51 2.63 -11.32 -13.35
C LEU A 51 2.53 -12.62 -14.14
N LEU A 52 1.31 -13.06 -14.42
CA LEU A 52 1.05 -14.22 -15.26
C LEU A 52 0.81 -13.76 -16.70
N VAL A 53 1.52 -14.36 -17.65
CA VAL A 53 1.39 -14.06 -19.09
C VAL A 53 0.95 -15.31 -19.80
N TYR A 54 -0.14 -15.22 -20.57
CA TYR A 54 -0.60 -16.28 -21.46
C TYR A 54 -0.39 -15.84 -22.92
N ARG A 55 0.22 -16.72 -23.71
CA ARG A 55 0.37 -16.52 -25.16
C ARG A 55 -0.27 -17.71 -25.87
N PRO A 56 -1.44 -17.53 -26.51
CA PRO A 56 -2.16 -18.64 -27.14
C PRO A 56 -1.43 -19.23 -28.35
N ASP A 57 -0.57 -18.45 -29.02
CA ASP A 57 0.08 -18.82 -30.30
C ASP A 57 1.62 -18.73 -30.25
N ALA A 58 2.22 -18.79 -29.06
CA ALA A 58 3.68 -18.90 -28.91
C ALA A 58 4.14 -20.35 -28.95
#